data_AF-A0A0M9EAC9-F1
#
_entry.id   AF-A0A0M9EAC9-F1
#
_cell.length_a   1.000
_cell.length_b   1.000
_cell.length_c   1.000
_cell.angle_alpha   90.00
_cell.angle_beta   90.00
_cell.angle_gamma   90.00
#
_symmetry.space_group_name_H-M   'P 1'
#
loop_
_entity.id
_entity.type
_entity.pdbx_description
1 polymer ?
#
loop_
_entity_poly.entity_id
_entity_poly.type
_entity_poly.pdbx_seq_one_letter_code
_entity_poly.pdbx_strand_id
1 'polypeptide(L)'
;MDCQNLVFSPKQSKKRIEKAIRVLPSIILRKIIFFSLYLLGARIKTIASLVDIPEVSGKTTIHRVMKDGISAFIDRRQPPKSYVAHIPPQTQQQVFQASVLLEDEYCIILFGDSKHQLKIPLSHKVHLKSVLLSLLLANMLPINEVSSVLDITIAHCRNLAARLKNEDVTEVLIDKRQGQKKDYLVDQNVKADLIQHFVARTITGHSTSSNKLSELINNTEQTNISSRTIRWHINKMGLVKIIKTLPELIQALKKKS
;
A
#
# COMPACT_ATOMS: atom_id res chain seq x y z
N MET A 1 49.58 -8.74 12.34
CA MET A 1 49.79 -10.03 11.64
C MET A 1 50.95 -9.83 10.70
N ASP A 2 52.00 -10.66 10.80
CA ASP A 2 53.11 -10.62 9.86
C ASP A 2 52.85 -11.66 8.75
N CYS A 3 52.68 -11.17 7.53
CA CYS A 3 52.38 -11.98 6.34
C CYS A 3 53.57 -12.07 5.37
N GLN A 4 54.76 -11.56 5.75
CA GLN A 4 55.89 -11.42 4.83
C GLN A 4 56.50 -12.77 4.40
N ASN A 5 56.38 -13.81 5.24
CA ASN A 5 56.90 -15.15 4.96
C ASN A 5 55.87 -16.10 4.31
N LEU A 6 54.68 -15.60 3.93
CA LEU A 6 53.66 -16.42 3.32
C LEU A 6 53.98 -16.73 1.85
N VAL A 7 54.07 -18.01 1.53
CA VAL A 7 54.21 -18.48 0.14
C VAL A 7 52.82 -18.68 -0.48
N PHE A 8 52.48 -17.85 -1.48
CA PHE A 8 51.21 -17.95 -2.18
C PHE A 8 51.30 -18.90 -3.37
N SER A 9 50.54 -20.00 -3.35
CA SER A 9 50.39 -20.88 -4.52
C SER A 9 49.53 -20.20 -5.60
N PRO A 10 50.03 -19.99 -6.83
CA PRO A 10 49.27 -19.36 -7.90
C PRO A 10 48.00 -20.14 -8.27
N LYS A 11 48.09 -21.48 -8.30
CA LYS A 11 46.97 -22.37 -8.62
C LYS A 11 45.84 -22.27 -7.59
N GLN A 12 46.18 -22.25 -6.30
CA GLN A 12 45.19 -22.11 -5.23
C GLN A 12 44.62 -20.69 -5.16
N SER A 13 45.46 -19.68 -5.36
CA SER A 13 45.04 -18.27 -5.41
C SER A 13 43.98 -18.05 -6.48
N LYS A 14 44.25 -18.48 -7.73
CA LYS A 14 43.31 -18.37 -8.85
C LYS A 14 41.98 -19.07 -8.56
N LYS A 15 42.01 -20.33 -8.10
CA LYS A 15 40.81 -21.10 -7.75
C LYS A 15 39.97 -20.41 -6.65
N ARG A 16 40.61 -19.83 -5.64
CA ARG A 16 39.94 -19.13 -4.54
C ARG A 16 39.35 -17.79 -4.99
N ILE A 17 40.06 -17.03 -5.81
CA ILE A 17 39.56 -15.77 -6.39
C ILE A 17 38.36 -16.05 -7.30
N GLU A 18 38.42 -17.06 -8.16
CA GLU A 18 37.29 -17.47 -9.00
C GLU A 18 36.07 -17.86 -8.16
N LYS A 19 36.26 -18.56 -7.05
CA LYS A 19 35.18 -18.88 -6.11
C LYS A 19 34.65 -17.62 -5.41
N ALA A 20 35.52 -16.69 -5.03
CA ALA A 20 35.13 -15.45 -4.37
C ALA A 20 34.32 -14.53 -5.30
N ILE A 21 34.65 -14.46 -6.59
CA ILE A 21 33.91 -13.65 -7.58
C ILE A 21 32.46 -14.15 -7.75
N ARG A 22 32.18 -15.43 -7.49
CA ARG A 22 30.81 -15.97 -7.48
C ARG A 22 29.98 -15.46 -6.29
N VAL A 23 30.64 -15.01 -5.23
CA VAL A 23 30.03 -14.57 -3.95
C VAL A 23 30.16 -13.06 -3.73
N LEU A 24 31.04 -12.38 -4.46
CA LEU A 24 31.27 -10.94 -4.32
C LEU A 24 31.53 -10.32 -5.71
N PRO A 25 30.92 -9.17 -6.03
CA PRO A 25 31.23 -8.45 -7.25
C PRO A 25 32.72 -8.18 -7.38
N SER A 26 33.25 -8.37 -8.60
CA SER A 26 34.69 -8.26 -8.89
C SER A 26 35.28 -6.92 -8.44
N ILE A 27 34.53 -5.83 -8.59
CA ILE A 27 34.96 -4.47 -8.19
C ILE A 27 35.14 -4.37 -6.66
N ILE A 28 34.23 -4.96 -5.89
CA ILE A 28 34.31 -4.94 -4.42
C ILE A 28 35.48 -5.81 -3.96
N LEU A 29 35.61 -7.01 -4.53
CA LEU A 29 36.72 -7.92 -4.22
C LEU A 29 38.07 -7.26 -4.48
N ARG A 30 38.22 -6.59 -5.62
CA ARG A 30 39.40 -5.81 -5.98
C ARG A 30 39.67 -4.71 -4.96
N LYS A 31 38.68 -3.92 -4.54
CA LYS A 31 38.86 -2.89 -3.51
C LYS A 31 39.28 -3.47 -2.15
N ILE A 32 38.73 -4.62 -1.74
CA ILE A 32 39.10 -5.29 -0.48
C ILE A 32 40.55 -5.78 -0.54
N ILE A 33 40.94 -6.44 -1.64
CA ILE A 33 42.32 -6.90 -1.84
C ILE A 33 43.28 -5.69 -1.86
N PHE A 34 42.90 -4.63 -2.57
CA PHE A 34 43.68 -3.40 -2.64
C PHE A 34 43.94 -2.81 -1.24
N PHE A 35 42.88 -2.67 -0.43
CA PHE A 35 42.99 -2.14 0.92
C PHE A 35 43.79 -3.07 1.85
N SER A 36 43.60 -4.39 1.73
CA SER A 36 44.34 -5.38 2.52
C SER A 36 45.84 -5.33 2.23
N LEU A 37 46.24 -5.24 0.97
CA LEU A 37 47.65 -5.10 0.58
C LEU A 37 48.25 -3.77 1.03
N TYR A 38 47.45 -2.69 1.03
CA TYR A 38 47.88 -1.40 1.59
C TYR A 38 48.15 -1.50 3.10
N LEU A 39 47.28 -2.17 3.87
CA LEU A 39 47.51 -2.41 5.30
C LEU A 39 48.75 -3.27 5.58
N LEU A 40 49.12 -4.17 4.65
CA LEU A 40 50.34 -4.97 4.71
C LEU A 40 51.60 -4.19 4.27
N GLY A 41 51.48 -2.89 3.95
CA GLY A 41 52.60 -2.01 3.64
C GLY A 41 53.02 -1.98 2.17
N ALA A 42 52.24 -2.56 1.26
CA ALA A 42 52.59 -2.51 -0.17
C ALA A 42 52.38 -1.11 -0.78
N ARG A 43 53.22 -0.75 -1.76
CA ARG A 43 53.18 0.57 -2.42
C ARG A 43 51.90 0.72 -3.25
N ILE A 44 51.20 1.84 -3.09
CA ILE A 44 49.92 2.15 -3.76
C ILE A 44 49.98 1.91 -5.28
N LYS A 45 51.02 2.42 -5.95
CA LYS A 45 51.23 2.28 -7.40
C LYS A 45 51.31 0.81 -7.84
N THR A 46 51.97 -0.03 -7.04
CA THR A 46 52.16 -1.45 -7.32
C THR A 46 50.89 -2.26 -7.08
N ILE A 47 50.10 -1.91 -6.05
CA ILE A 47 48.80 -2.56 -5.81
C ILE A 47 47.78 -2.12 -6.87
N ALA A 48 47.79 -0.85 -7.29
CA ALA A 48 46.91 -0.30 -8.30
C ALA A 48 47.04 -1.04 -9.64
N SER A 49 48.27 -1.28 -10.10
CA SER A 49 48.51 -2.07 -11.31
C SER A 49 48.15 -3.55 -11.12
N LEU A 50 48.44 -4.13 -9.95
CA LEU A 50 48.15 -5.54 -9.67
C LEU A 50 46.63 -5.83 -9.69
N VAL A 51 45.84 -4.92 -9.16
CA VAL A 51 44.41 -5.10 -8.94
C VAL A 51 43.56 -4.42 -10.03
N ASP A 52 44.21 -3.78 -11.01
CA ASP A 52 43.57 -3.06 -12.12
C ASP A 52 42.60 -1.98 -11.64
N ILE A 53 43.06 -1.13 -10.72
CA ILE A 53 42.33 0.03 -10.19
C ILE A 53 43.19 1.28 -10.39
N PRO A 54 42.64 2.41 -10.91
CA PRO A 54 43.39 3.66 -11.01
C PRO A 54 43.90 4.14 -9.64
N GLU A 55 45.13 4.65 -9.57
CA GLU A 55 45.76 5.08 -8.30
C GLU A 55 44.89 6.08 -7.52
N VAL A 56 44.25 7.01 -8.23
CA VAL A 56 43.34 8.01 -7.65
C VAL A 56 42.15 7.33 -6.97
N SER A 57 41.54 6.35 -7.63
CA SER A 57 40.42 5.57 -7.09
C SER A 57 40.83 4.71 -5.89
N GLY A 58 42.05 4.17 -5.92
CA GLY A 58 42.66 3.45 -4.81
C GLY A 58 42.82 4.34 -3.57
N LYS A 59 43.38 5.56 -3.73
CA LYS A 59 43.51 6.55 -2.65
C LYS A 59 42.16 6.94 -2.06
N THR A 60 41.16 7.20 -2.92
CA THR A 60 39.79 7.48 -2.47
C THR A 60 39.19 6.31 -1.69
N THR A 61 39.44 5.07 -2.13
CA THR A 61 38.98 3.86 -1.43
C THR A 61 39.59 3.76 -0.03
N ILE A 62 40.91 3.94 0.10
CA ILE A 62 41.59 3.94 1.41
C ILE A 62 40.98 5.00 2.33
N HIS A 63 40.88 6.25 1.87
CA HIS A 63 40.36 7.35 2.68
C HIS A 63 38.92 7.07 3.15
N ARG A 64 38.05 6.61 2.25
CA ARG A 64 36.65 6.31 2.57
C ARG A 64 36.51 5.13 3.52
N VAL A 65 37.29 4.08 3.36
CA VAL A 65 37.25 2.92 4.26
C VAL A 65 37.76 3.28 5.65
N MET A 66 38.82 4.08 5.75
CA MET A 66 39.33 4.56 7.04
C MET A 66 38.34 5.49 7.76
N LYS A 67 37.54 6.27 7.01
CA LYS A 67 36.56 7.22 7.56
C LYS A 67 35.19 6.59 7.87
N ASP A 68 34.66 5.80 6.94
CA ASP A 68 33.27 5.31 6.95
C ASP A 68 33.18 3.78 7.18
N GLY A 69 34.32 3.12 7.41
CA GLY A 69 34.42 1.68 7.67
C GLY A 69 34.10 0.80 6.46
N ILE A 70 33.73 -0.45 6.73
CA ILE A 70 33.51 -1.51 5.73
C ILE A 70 32.42 -1.13 4.71
N SER A 71 31.45 -0.29 5.11
CA SER A 71 30.38 0.19 4.22
C SER A 71 30.91 0.94 2.99
N ALA A 72 32.13 1.50 3.06
CA ALA A 72 32.74 2.27 1.99
C ALA A 72 33.18 1.45 0.77
N PHE A 73 33.31 0.12 0.91
CA PHE A 73 33.61 -0.77 -0.21
C PHE A 73 32.44 -0.87 -1.21
N ILE A 74 31.23 -0.60 -0.74
CA ILE A 74 29.98 -0.73 -1.48
C ILE A 74 29.57 0.64 -2.04
N ASP A 75 29.12 0.69 -3.30
CA ASP A 75 28.56 1.93 -3.84
C ASP A 75 27.19 2.21 -3.21
N ARG A 76 27.08 3.34 -2.49
CA ARG A 76 25.84 3.81 -1.85
C ARG A 76 24.76 4.25 -2.84
N ARG A 77 25.13 4.47 -4.12
CA ARG A 77 24.19 4.84 -5.19
C ARG A 77 23.49 3.63 -5.82
N GLN A 78 24.01 2.43 -5.59
CA GLN A 78 23.41 1.19 -6.06
C GLN A 78 22.42 0.70 -5.00
N PRO A 79 21.19 0.32 -5.38
CA PRO A 79 20.24 -0.25 -4.42
C PRO A 79 20.84 -1.52 -3.80
N PRO A 80 20.50 -1.86 -2.54
CA PRO A 80 21.06 -3.03 -1.83
C PRO A 80 20.83 -4.37 -2.54
N LYS A 81 19.98 -4.40 -3.58
CA LYS A 81 19.69 -5.57 -4.42
C LYS A 81 20.76 -5.88 -5.49
N SER A 82 21.67 -4.96 -5.82
CA SER A 82 22.63 -5.15 -6.93
C SER A 82 23.83 -6.03 -6.60
N TYR A 83 24.03 -6.42 -5.33
CA TYR A 83 25.25 -7.11 -4.88
C TYR A 83 25.00 -8.50 -4.31
N VAL A 84 23.78 -9.04 -4.48
CA VAL A 84 23.49 -10.44 -4.15
C VAL A 84 24.18 -11.29 -5.20
N ALA A 85 25.37 -11.74 -4.85
CA ALA A 85 26.11 -12.66 -5.67
C ALA A 85 25.38 -14.01 -5.77
N HIS A 86 25.63 -14.71 -6.86
CA HIS A 86 25.15 -16.06 -7.16
C HIS A 86 25.74 -17.10 -6.19
N ILE A 87 25.32 -17.03 -4.94
CA ILE A 87 25.35 -18.17 -4.02
C ILE A 87 24.20 -19.09 -4.47
N PRO A 88 24.41 -20.38 -4.78
CA PRO A 88 23.28 -21.32 -4.90
C PRO A 88 22.46 -21.19 -3.61
N PRO A 89 21.12 -21.10 -3.70
CA PRO A 89 20.28 -20.46 -2.69
C PRO A 89 20.43 -21.16 -1.33
N GLN A 90 21.31 -20.63 -0.49
CA GLN A 90 21.14 -20.66 0.95
C GLN A 90 20.62 -19.28 1.30
N THR A 91 19.32 -19.16 1.12
CA THR A 91 18.52 -18.04 1.53
C THR A 91 18.83 -17.70 2.98
N GLN A 92 19.53 -16.59 3.21
CA GLN A 92 19.11 -15.68 4.27
C GLN A 92 17.79 -15.02 3.81
N GLN A 93 16.78 -15.86 3.53
CA GLN A 93 15.41 -15.45 3.72
C GLN A 93 15.35 -15.09 5.19
N GLN A 94 14.82 -13.91 5.49
CA GLN A 94 14.17 -13.71 6.77
C GLN A 94 13.22 -14.91 6.91
N VAL A 95 13.60 -15.89 7.74
CA VAL A 95 12.81 -17.11 7.89
C VAL A 95 11.56 -16.67 8.63
N PHE A 96 10.54 -16.37 7.86
CA PHE A 96 9.21 -16.11 8.39
C PHE A 96 8.79 -17.38 9.10
N GLN A 97 8.48 -17.26 10.40
CA GLN A 97 8.14 -18.38 11.25
C GLN A 97 6.74 -18.94 10.94
N ALA A 98 6.01 -18.30 10.03
CA ALA A 98 4.76 -18.77 9.51
C ALA A 98 4.65 -18.55 7.99
N SER A 99 3.73 -19.29 7.37
CA SER A 99 3.31 -19.09 5.98
C SER A 99 1.79 -19.16 5.88
N VAL A 100 1.23 -18.61 4.81
CA VAL A 100 -0.22 -18.62 4.57
C VAL A 100 -0.56 -19.42 3.32
N LEU A 101 -1.59 -20.25 3.43
CA LEU A 101 -2.22 -20.99 2.34
C LEU A 101 -3.70 -20.64 2.25
N LEU A 102 -4.21 -20.54 1.04
CA LEU A 102 -5.64 -20.42 0.76
C LEU A 102 -6.13 -21.78 0.28
N GLU A 103 -7.07 -22.36 1.01
CA GLU A 103 -7.73 -23.62 0.65
C GLU A 103 -9.25 -23.43 0.80
N ASP A 104 -9.97 -23.58 -0.32
CA ASP A 104 -11.42 -23.42 -0.39
C ASP A 104 -11.89 -22.09 0.25
N GLU A 105 -12.73 -22.19 1.29
CA GLU A 105 -13.31 -21.08 2.05
C GLU A 105 -12.46 -20.68 3.28
N TYR A 106 -11.19 -21.11 3.33
CA TYR A 106 -10.33 -20.93 4.50
C TYR A 106 -8.95 -20.37 4.17
N CYS A 107 -8.49 -19.52 5.09
CA CYS A 107 -7.08 -19.16 5.23
C CYS A 107 -6.44 -20.08 6.27
N ILE A 108 -5.37 -20.76 5.88
CA ILE A 108 -4.60 -21.66 6.74
C ILE A 108 -3.24 -21.03 6.98
N ILE A 109 -2.92 -20.82 8.26
CA ILE A 109 -1.63 -20.31 8.71
C ILE A 109 -0.84 -21.49 9.27
N LEU A 110 0.29 -21.79 8.64
CA LEU A 110 1.22 -22.83 9.07
C LEU A 110 2.36 -22.21 9.86
N PHE A 111 2.73 -22.79 10.99
CA PHE A 111 3.80 -22.28 11.85
C PHE A 111 5.04 -23.18 11.79
N GLY A 112 6.07 -22.72 11.09
CA GLY A 112 7.36 -23.40 10.94
C GLY A 112 7.22 -24.88 10.56
N ASP A 113 8.05 -25.73 11.19
CA ASP A 113 8.03 -27.18 10.99
C ASP A 113 6.98 -27.91 11.86
N SER A 114 6.09 -27.16 12.51
CA SER A 114 5.09 -27.73 13.39
C SER A 114 3.85 -28.18 12.60
N LYS A 115 3.25 -29.32 12.99
CA LYS A 115 1.95 -29.77 12.45
C LYS A 115 0.77 -28.90 12.92
N HIS A 116 1.04 -27.82 13.65
CA HIS A 116 0.01 -26.93 14.17
C HIS A 116 -0.36 -25.91 13.10
N GLN A 117 -1.64 -25.89 12.76
CA GLN A 117 -2.21 -24.97 11.78
C GLN A 117 -3.34 -24.18 12.43
N LEU A 118 -3.43 -22.90 12.08
CA LEU A 118 -4.59 -22.07 12.40
C LEU A 118 -5.42 -21.89 11.14
N LYS A 119 -6.65 -22.41 11.17
CA LYS A 119 -7.58 -22.37 10.04
C LYS A 119 -8.70 -21.36 10.32
N ILE A 120 -8.82 -20.34 9.49
CA ILE A 120 -9.77 -19.23 9.65
C ILE A 120 -10.66 -19.14 8.41
N PRO A 121 -12.00 -19.20 8.55
CA PRO A 121 -12.91 -18.97 7.43
C PRO A 121 -12.70 -17.59 6.80
N LEU A 122 -12.70 -17.50 5.47
CA LEU A 122 -12.58 -16.23 4.73
C LEU A 122 -13.77 -15.29 4.98
N SER A 123 -14.93 -15.85 5.36
CA SER A 123 -16.11 -15.09 5.79
C SER A 123 -15.87 -14.28 7.08
N HIS A 124 -14.94 -14.71 7.94
CA HIS A 124 -14.62 -14.07 9.22
C HIS A 124 -13.63 -12.92 9.04
N LYS A 125 -14.00 -11.91 8.24
CA LYS A 125 -13.10 -10.84 7.78
C LYS A 125 -12.35 -10.10 8.89
N VAL A 126 -13.03 -9.77 9.99
CA VAL A 126 -12.39 -9.06 11.12
C VAL A 126 -11.36 -9.96 11.80
N HIS A 127 -11.74 -11.19 12.14
CA HIS A 127 -10.85 -12.17 12.76
C HIS A 127 -9.63 -12.47 11.87
N LEU A 128 -9.85 -12.69 10.57
CA LEU A 128 -8.80 -12.92 9.60
C LEU A 128 -7.80 -11.75 9.55
N LYS A 129 -8.30 -10.52 9.46
CA LYS A 129 -7.46 -9.31 9.48
C LYS A 129 -6.69 -9.19 10.80
N SER A 130 -7.35 -9.40 11.94
CA SER A 130 -6.71 -9.32 13.25
C SER A 130 -5.52 -10.29 13.33
N VAL A 131 -5.73 -11.56 13.02
CA VAL A 131 -4.66 -12.58 13.11
C VAL A 131 -3.52 -12.28 12.14
N LEU A 132 -3.81 -12.05 10.85
CA LEU A 132 -2.76 -11.84 9.86
C LEU A 132 -1.94 -10.58 10.12
N LEU A 133 -2.59 -9.49 10.55
CA LEU A 133 -1.89 -8.25 10.88
C LEU A 133 -1.09 -8.37 12.19
N SER A 134 -1.57 -9.12 13.18
CA SER A 134 -0.79 -9.44 14.39
C SER A 134 0.46 -10.25 14.07
N LEU A 135 0.35 -11.27 13.21
CA LEU A 135 1.50 -12.06 12.77
C LEU A 135 2.48 -11.26 11.90
N LEU A 136 1.98 -10.33 11.09
CA LEU A 136 2.80 -9.36 10.38
C LEU A 136 3.59 -8.46 11.35
N LEU A 137 2.94 -7.93 12.38
CA LEU A 137 3.61 -7.10 13.40
C LEU A 137 4.67 -7.87 14.19
N ALA A 138 4.44 -9.16 14.42
CA ALA A 138 5.42 -10.06 15.03
C ALA A 138 6.55 -10.49 14.08
N ASN A 139 6.58 -9.98 12.84
CA ASN A 139 7.49 -10.41 11.77
C ASN A 139 7.43 -11.93 11.47
N MET A 140 6.32 -12.58 11.80
CA MET A 140 6.11 -14.01 11.53
C MET A 140 5.60 -14.25 10.11
N LEU A 141 4.90 -13.28 9.52
CA LEU A 141 4.43 -13.32 8.13
C LEU A 141 4.98 -12.17 7.31
N PRO A 142 5.29 -12.39 6.02
CA PRO A 142 5.74 -11.33 5.15
C PRO A 142 4.57 -10.48 4.66
N ILE A 143 4.81 -9.17 4.50
CA ILE A 143 3.74 -8.22 4.17
C ILE A 143 3.07 -8.48 2.82
N ASN A 144 3.82 -9.01 1.84
CA ASN A 144 3.28 -9.35 0.53
C ASN A 144 2.23 -10.47 0.62
N GLU A 145 2.49 -11.52 1.40
CA GLU A 145 1.51 -12.60 1.61
C GLU A 145 0.26 -12.08 2.32
N VAL A 146 0.44 -11.32 3.41
CA VAL A 146 -0.69 -10.75 4.16
C VAL A 146 -1.53 -9.80 3.29
N SER A 147 -0.89 -8.94 2.50
CA SER A 147 -1.60 -8.02 1.61
C SER A 147 -2.36 -8.75 0.51
N SER A 148 -1.81 -9.85 -0.01
CA SER A 148 -2.45 -10.68 -1.03
C SER A 148 -3.67 -11.40 -0.48
N VAL A 149 -3.57 -12.00 0.71
CA VAL A 149 -4.67 -12.74 1.35
C VAL A 149 -5.81 -11.83 1.75
N LEU A 150 -5.49 -10.60 2.18
CA LEU A 150 -6.50 -9.61 2.58
C LEU A 150 -7.09 -8.82 1.41
N ASP A 151 -6.59 -9.00 0.20
CA ASP A 151 -6.96 -8.23 -1.01
C ASP A 151 -6.88 -6.71 -0.78
N ILE A 152 -5.76 -6.26 -0.20
CA ILE A 152 -5.49 -4.84 0.06
C ILE A 152 -4.09 -4.46 -0.39
N THR A 153 -3.88 -3.16 -0.63
CA THR A 153 -2.55 -2.67 -0.99
C THR A 153 -1.57 -2.85 0.17
N ILE A 154 -0.28 -3.07 -0.15
CA ILE A 154 0.80 -3.14 0.85
C ILE A 154 0.81 -1.87 1.73
N ALA A 155 0.56 -0.70 1.16
CA ALA A 155 0.48 0.55 1.90
C ALA A 155 -0.68 0.56 2.92
N HIS A 156 -1.86 0.11 2.51
CA HIS A 156 -3.00 -0.02 3.42
C HIS A 156 -2.75 -1.06 4.50
N CYS A 157 -2.13 -2.21 4.15
CA CYS A 157 -1.72 -3.24 5.09
C CYS A 157 -0.75 -2.69 6.16
N ARG A 158 0.27 -1.92 5.77
CA ARG A 158 1.19 -1.24 6.71
C ARG A 158 0.45 -0.30 7.64
N ASN A 159 -0.46 0.50 7.10
CA ASN A 159 -1.23 1.45 7.88
C ASN A 159 -2.11 0.74 8.93
N LEU A 160 -2.84 -0.32 8.54
CA LEU A 160 -3.66 -1.09 9.46
C LEU A 160 -2.82 -1.77 10.55
N ALA A 161 -1.69 -2.39 10.19
CA ALA A 161 -0.77 -2.99 11.15
C ALA A 161 -0.22 -1.93 12.14
N ALA A 162 0.21 -0.77 11.64
CA ALA A 162 0.72 0.31 12.49
C ALA A 162 -0.35 0.86 13.46
N ARG A 163 -1.61 0.95 13.03
CA ARG A 163 -2.73 1.36 13.89
C ARG A 163 -3.04 0.32 14.95
N LEU A 164 -3.08 -0.97 14.60
CA LEU A 164 -3.30 -2.07 15.56
C LEU A 164 -2.23 -2.17 16.66
N LYS A 165 -1.08 -1.53 16.49
CA LYS A 165 -0.07 -1.44 17.55
C LYS A 165 -0.50 -0.53 18.71
N ASN A 166 -1.34 0.47 18.43
CA ASN A 166 -1.69 1.54 19.36
C ASN A 166 -3.20 1.67 19.64
N GLU A 167 -4.05 1.12 18.77
CA GLU A 167 -5.51 1.20 18.81
C GLU A 167 -6.10 -0.23 18.90
N ASP A 168 -7.33 -0.35 19.41
CA ASP A 168 -8.00 -1.65 19.52
C ASP A 168 -8.53 -2.17 18.16
N VAL A 169 -8.76 -3.48 18.05
CA VAL A 169 -9.31 -4.15 16.86
C VAL A 169 -10.62 -3.51 16.43
N THR A 170 -11.47 -3.17 17.39
CA THR A 170 -12.78 -2.53 17.14
C THR A 170 -12.63 -1.15 16.50
N GLU A 171 -11.54 -0.44 16.79
CA GLU A 171 -11.29 0.90 16.29
C GLU A 171 -10.66 0.91 14.89
N VAL A 172 -9.89 -0.13 14.57
CA VAL A 172 -9.10 -0.22 13.34
C VAL A 172 -9.81 -1.00 12.25
N LEU A 173 -10.45 -2.13 12.59
CA LEU A 173 -10.90 -3.13 11.61
C LEU A 173 -12.42 -3.15 11.37
N ILE A 174 -13.21 -2.54 12.26
CA ILE A 174 -14.66 -2.40 12.04
C ILE A 174 -14.94 -1.21 11.12
N ASP A 175 -15.83 -1.39 10.16
CA ASP A 175 -16.26 -0.31 9.27
C ASP A 175 -17.04 0.74 10.06
N LYS A 176 -16.48 1.95 10.13
CA LYS A 176 -17.07 3.11 10.82
C LYS A 176 -17.87 4.02 9.88
N ARG A 177 -18.04 3.66 8.60
CA ARG A 177 -18.79 4.46 7.64
C ARG A 177 -20.24 4.60 8.10
N GLN A 178 -20.64 5.82 8.42
CA GLN A 178 -22.00 6.18 8.83
C GLN A 178 -22.93 6.47 7.65
N GLY A 179 -22.47 6.23 6.42
CA GLY A 179 -23.14 6.71 5.20
C GLY A 179 -23.20 8.23 5.11
N GLN A 180 -23.81 8.73 4.04
CA GLN A 180 -24.06 10.14 3.86
C GLN A 180 -25.22 10.59 4.76
N LYS A 181 -24.95 11.46 5.74
CA LYS A 181 -25.96 11.96 6.70
C LYS A 181 -26.80 13.12 6.20
N LYS A 182 -26.34 13.85 5.17
CA LYS A 182 -27.03 15.01 4.60
C LYS A 182 -26.94 15.02 3.08
N ASP A 183 -27.99 15.48 2.41
CA ASP A 183 -27.99 15.66 0.95
C ASP A 183 -27.15 16.91 0.63
N TYR A 184 -26.02 16.74 -0.07
CA TYR A 184 -25.13 17.85 -0.43
C TYR A 184 -25.56 18.58 -1.71
N LEU A 185 -26.13 17.85 -2.67
CA LEU A 185 -26.52 18.39 -3.98
C LEU A 185 -27.97 18.92 -3.98
N VAL A 186 -28.83 18.35 -3.15
CA VAL A 186 -30.24 18.74 -3.00
C VAL A 186 -30.42 19.22 -1.56
N ASP A 187 -29.93 20.42 -1.32
CA ASP A 187 -30.02 21.07 -0.03
C ASP A 187 -31.46 21.54 0.28
N GLN A 188 -31.63 22.36 1.32
CA GLN A 188 -32.96 22.83 1.72
C GLN A 188 -33.59 23.78 0.69
N ASN A 189 -32.80 24.61 0.02
CA ASN A 189 -33.29 25.58 -0.96
C ASN A 189 -33.83 24.86 -2.18
N VAL A 190 -33.04 23.93 -2.73
CA VAL A 190 -33.45 23.09 -3.85
C VAL A 190 -34.70 22.27 -3.51
N LYS A 191 -34.85 21.81 -2.27
CA LYS A 191 -36.06 21.10 -1.82
C LYS A 191 -37.28 22.02 -1.78
N ALA A 192 -37.13 23.24 -1.29
CA ALA A 192 -38.21 24.22 -1.26
C ALA A 192 -38.68 24.55 -2.68
N ASP A 193 -37.74 24.83 -3.58
CA ASP A 193 -38.01 25.09 -5.00
C ASP A 193 -38.69 23.92 -5.71
N LEU A 194 -38.22 22.70 -5.43
CA LEU A 194 -38.85 21.50 -5.95
C LEU A 194 -40.31 21.39 -5.50
N ILE A 195 -40.59 21.65 -4.21
CA ILE A 195 -41.96 21.63 -3.68
C ILE A 195 -42.79 22.74 -4.35
N GLN A 196 -42.27 23.96 -4.42
CA GLN A 196 -42.96 25.11 -4.99
C GLN A 196 -43.35 24.87 -6.46
N HIS A 197 -42.39 24.48 -7.29
CA HIS A 197 -42.64 24.18 -8.71
C HIS A 197 -43.56 22.96 -8.88
N PHE A 198 -43.42 21.93 -8.04
CA PHE A 198 -44.31 20.77 -8.08
C PHE A 198 -45.76 21.17 -7.78
N VAL A 199 -45.98 21.90 -6.69
CA VAL A 199 -47.30 22.37 -6.24
C VAL A 199 -47.93 23.28 -7.29
N ALA A 200 -47.24 24.35 -7.70
CA ALA A 200 -47.76 25.31 -8.67
C ALA A 200 -48.19 24.62 -9.97
N ARG A 201 -47.38 23.68 -10.47
CA ARG A 201 -47.68 22.95 -11.72
C ARG A 201 -48.81 21.95 -11.55
N THR A 202 -48.90 21.27 -10.40
CA THR A 202 -50.02 20.37 -10.08
C THR A 202 -51.35 21.11 -10.12
N ILE A 203 -51.42 22.29 -9.51
CA ILE A 203 -52.66 23.08 -9.39
C ILE A 203 -53.09 23.68 -10.74
N THR A 204 -52.12 24.04 -11.58
CA THR A 204 -52.35 24.64 -12.90
C THR A 204 -52.50 23.59 -14.00
N GLY A 205 -52.42 22.29 -13.69
CA GLY A 205 -52.54 21.21 -14.67
C GLY A 205 -51.33 21.05 -15.60
N HIS A 206 -50.18 21.66 -15.25
CA HIS A 206 -48.94 21.52 -15.99
C HIS A 206 -48.16 20.26 -15.63
N SER A 207 -47.32 19.78 -16.56
CA SER A 207 -46.51 18.57 -16.36
C SER A 207 -45.59 18.66 -15.14
N THR A 208 -45.71 17.71 -14.21
CA THR A 208 -44.86 17.53 -13.03
C THR A 208 -43.76 16.47 -13.24
N SER A 209 -43.40 16.20 -14.50
CA SER A 209 -42.39 15.20 -14.81
C SER A 209 -41.04 15.55 -14.20
N SER A 210 -40.28 14.53 -13.80
CA SER A 210 -38.95 14.71 -13.22
C SER A 210 -37.99 15.46 -14.14
N ASN A 211 -38.16 15.32 -15.47
CA ASN A 211 -37.34 16.02 -16.46
C ASN A 211 -37.65 17.51 -16.45
N LYS A 212 -38.95 17.88 -16.45
CA LYS A 212 -39.34 19.29 -16.47
C LYS A 212 -39.02 19.99 -15.16
N LEU A 213 -39.19 19.33 -14.03
CA LEU A 213 -38.82 19.88 -12.72
C LEU A 213 -37.31 20.05 -12.58
N SER A 214 -36.52 19.09 -13.07
CA SER A 214 -35.05 19.20 -13.12
C SER A 214 -34.58 20.38 -13.96
N GLU A 215 -35.16 20.60 -15.13
CA GLU A 215 -34.86 21.77 -15.97
C GLU A 215 -35.18 23.09 -15.26
N LEU A 216 -36.36 23.19 -14.63
CA LEU A 216 -36.78 24.39 -13.90
C LEU A 216 -35.85 24.71 -12.73
N ILE A 217 -35.57 23.71 -11.89
CA ILE A 217 -34.72 23.89 -10.70
C ILE A 217 -33.28 24.21 -11.08
N ASN A 218 -32.75 23.56 -12.11
CA ASN A 218 -31.40 23.86 -12.59
C ASN A 218 -31.29 25.29 -13.14
N ASN A 219 -32.36 25.79 -13.77
CA ASN A 219 -32.41 27.17 -14.26
C ASN A 219 -32.53 28.19 -13.11
N THR A 220 -33.34 27.91 -12.09
CA THR A 220 -33.55 28.84 -10.95
C THR A 220 -32.32 28.87 -10.03
N GLU A 221 -31.84 27.71 -9.62
CA GLU A 221 -30.79 27.56 -8.59
C GLU A 221 -29.37 27.48 -9.19
N GLN A 222 -29.23 27.56 -10.52
CA GLN A 222 -27.94 27.39 -11.24
C GLN A 222 -27.22 26.08 -10.86
N THR A 223 -28.00 25.01 -10.67
CA THR A 223 -27.51 23.69 -10.29
C THR A 223 -27.49 22.72 -11.48
N ASN A 224 -26.83 21.57 -11.32
CA ASN A 224 -26.81 20.50 -12.33
C ASN A 224 -27.36 19.19 -11.75
N ILE A 225 -28.64 19.22 -11.36
CA ILE A 225 -29.32 18.11 -10.71
C ILE A 225 -29.99 17.26 -11.78
N SER A 226 -29.67 15.97 -11.78
CA SER A 226 -30.26 15.03 -12.72
C SER A 226 -31.75 14.80 -12.46
N SER A 227 -32.51 14.50 -13.52
CA SER A 227 -33.92 14.15 -13.39
C SER A 227 -34.16 12.90 -12.53
N ARG A 228 -33.19 11.97 -12.47
CA ARG A 228 -33.26 10.80 -11.58
C ARG A 228 -33.20 11.20 -10.11
N THR A 229 -32.33 12.14 -9.77
CA THR A 229 -32.20 12.70 -8.41
C THR A 229 -33.50 13.39 -8.01
N ILE A 230 -34.05 14.25 -8.88
CA ILE A 230 -35.35 14.91 -8.64
C ILE A 230 -36.46 13.88 -8.42
N ARG A 231 -36.56 12.86 -9.27
CA ARG A 231 -37.56 11.78 -9.10
C ARG A 231 -37.43 11.09 -7.74
N TRP A 232 -36.21 10.78 -7.33
CA TRP A 232 -35.97 10.17 -6.03
C TRP A 232 -36.46 11.07 -4.88
N HIS A 233 -36.18 12.38 -4.94
CA HIS A 233 -36.64 13.32 -3.92
C HIS A 233 -38.17 13.51 -3.92
N ILE A 234 -38.81 13.59 -5.08
CA ILE A 234 -40.28 13.64 -5.21
C ILE A 234 -40.91 12.42 -4.52
N ASN A 235 -40.36 11.23 -4.76
CA ASN A 235 -40.84 9.99 -4.14
C ASN A 235 -40.56 9.96 -2.63
N LYS A 236 -39.35 10.33 -2.21
CA LYS A 236 -38.92 10.34 -0.81
C LYS A 236 -39.76 11.32 0.04
N MET A 237 -40.13 12.46 -0.53
CA MET A 237 -41.00 13.45 0.13
C MET A 237 -42.49 13.12 0.02
N GLY A 238 -42.87 12.05 -0.71
CA GLY A 238 -44.26 11.63 -0.85
C GLY A 238 -45.12 12.52 -1.75
N LEU A 239 -44.52 13.41 -2.54
CA LEU A 239 -45.24 14.39 -3.37
C LEU A 239 -46.17 13.73 -4.42
N VAL A 240 -45.83 12.53 -4.88
CA VAL A 240 -46.70 11.77 -5.82
C VAL A 240 -48.07 11.47 -5.22
N LYS A 241 -48.13 11.23 -3.89
CA LYS A 241 -49.37 10.85 -3.21
C LYS A 241 -50.38 11.99 -3.13
N ILE A 242 -49.92 13.23 -3.18
CA ILE A 242 -50.76 14.42 -3.00
C ILE A 242 -51.22 15.05 -4.32
N ILE A 243 -50.85 14.48 -5.48
CA ILE A 243 -51.15 15.06 -6.81
C ILE A 243 -52.66 15.28 -7.00
N LYS A 244 -53.48 14.29 -6.62
CA LYS A 244 -54.94 14.34 -6.81
C LYS A 244 -55.64 15.20 -5.75
N THR A 245 -55.14 15.18 -4.52
CA THR A 245 -55.76 15.86 -3.38
C THR A 245 -55.43 17.35 -3.34
N LEU A 246 -54.29 17.78 -3.91
CA LEU A 246 -53.87 19.19 -3.88
C LEU A 246 -54.87 20.14 -4.57
N PRO A 247 -55.32 19.84 -5.81
CA PRO A 247 -56.28 20.70 -6.50
C PRO A 247 -57.62 20.76 -5.76
N GLU A 248 -58.11 19.63 -5.25
CA GLU A 248 -59.35 19.55 -4.45
C GLU A 248 -59.27 20.41 -3.19
N LEU A 249 -58.14 20.32 -2.46
CA LEU A 249 -57.90 21.09 -1.26
C LEU A 249 -57.94 22.60 -1.53
N ILE A 250 -57.34 23.05 -2.64
CA ILE A 250 -57.34 24.47 -3.01
C ILE A 250 -58.72 24.94 -3.47
N GLN A 251 -59.47 24.11 -4.21
CA GLN A 251 -60.84 24.45 -4.57
C GLN A 251 -61.73 24.59 -3.33
N ALA A 252 -61.56 23.72 -2.33
CA ALA A 252 -62.28 23.81 -1.07
C ALA A 252 -61.94 25.09 -0.29
N LEU A 253 -60.66 25.51 -0.28
CA LEU A 253 -60.22 26.75 0.35
C LEU A 253 -60.77 27.99 -0.38
N LYS A 254 -60.77 28.00 -1.72
CA LYS A 254 -61.33 29.10 -2.52
C LYS A 254 -62.84 29.30 -2.32
N LYS A 255 -63.60 28.24 -2.01
CA LYS A 255 -65.05 28.32 -1.74
C LYS A 255 -65.40 28.86 -0.35
N LYS A 256 -64.44 28.87 0.58
CA LYS A 256 -64.62 29.31 1.97
C LYS A 256 -64.06 30.71 2.24
N SER A 257 -63.45 31.34 1.25
CA SER A 257 -62.93 32.71 1.28
C SER A 257 -63.80 33.62 0.43
#